data_AF-A0A7V2MCH0-F1
#
_entry.id   AF-A0A7V2MCH0-F1
#
_cell.length_a   1.000
_cell.length_b   1.000
_cell.length_c   1.000
_cell.angle_alpha   90.00
_cell.angle_beta   90.00
_cell.angle_gamma   90.00
#
_symmetry.space_group_name_H-M   'P 1'
#
loop_
_entity.id
_entity.type
_entity.pdbx_description
1 polymer ?
#
loop_
_entity_poly.entity_id
_entity_poly.type
_entity_poly.pdbx_seq_one_letter_code
_entity_poly.pdbx_strand_id
1 'polypeptide(L)'
;MSSSRVSKSVAAAAGFVALGLASKALAVNLLVNPGFESPSPDSGVNTNATGWTFVNDTARANFKNNTPGGVYSIWLKTFQDVQGSGIFQNVDNITVGATYTVTGQLLVEPNFNQTFSEVKIGLQFLDGTTPVGSPTFTTIRWDAPLTPNTWNPYSANAVAPAGSNRVQVFLGWDFGTPGLPTCSAFWDDIELDGPGIPPGDNWILDGSGNWNVGGNWGNGNVPNAVGATAGFLGAITAPRTVYTDTAITVGQLNFNNANRYVITGAGSLTFDVASGQGTIDVAGGSHKLNLPIHLNDNVQANVATGATLLFADPLILNGKTLNKTGAGTMLIEAPVRSGAGGLLRVSGGEVRVDYPIGDAATPTAAASTGVGVSVEGSKVTLLTDQTLRLLDAVTTNAGDQEIDIGLNRVRVYAANLANEELSIYNDIRAARLSGSGRDGIYSSNDDPGSNLTVGVSDQSLDAHGDPSVLVRLTRTGDANLDGITNIGDFSALAANFNAAGRWDNGDFNYDGSVNIGDFSLLAANFNLSAGDMGR
;
A
#
# COMPACT_ATOMS: atom_id res chain seq x y z
N MET A 1 76.33 -23.36 -23.64
CA MET A 1 75.04 -23.91 -23.19
C MET A 1 74.93 -23.64 -21.70
N SER A 2 73.83 -23.02 -21.24
CA SER A 2 73.20 -23.16 -19.89
C SER A 2 74.10 -22.98 -18.65
N SER A 3 73.79 -22.31 -17.54
CA SER A 3 72.61 -21.66 -16.98
C SER A 3 73.05 -21.08 -15.62
N SER A 4 72.20 -20.23 -15.04
CA SER A 4 72.18 -19.78 -13.64
C SER A 4 73.14 -18.64 -13.26
N ARG A 5 72.58 -17.42 -13.27
CA ARG A 5 72.86 -16.45 -12.20
C ARG A 5 71.54 -16.12 -11.53
N VAL A 6 71.44 -16.55 -10.27
CA VAL A 6 70.39 -16.21 -9.31
C VAL A 6 70.56 -14.73 -8.95
N SER A 7 69.59 -13.89 -9.30
CA SER A 7 69.46 -12.54 -8.74
C SER A 7 68.20 -12.45 -7.88
N LYS A 8 68.45 -12.14 -6.62
CA LYS A 8 67.49 -11.94 -5.52
C LYS A 8 66.42 -10.92 -5.90
N SER A 9 65.15 -11.30 -5.84
CA SER A 9 64.02 -10.37 -5.79
C SER A 9 63.80 -9.94 -4.34
N VAL A 10 63.97 -8.65 -4.09
CA VAL A 10 63.63 -7.97 -2.84
C VAL A 10 62.11 -7.80 -2.79
N ALA A 11 61.52 -8.23 -1.68
CA ALA A 11 60.12 -8.00 -1.36
C ALA A 11 59.88 -6.53 -0.98
N ALA A 12 58.79 -5.96 -1.48
CA ALA A 12 58.13 -4.81 -0.86
C ALA A 12 56.62 -5.00 -0.96
N ALA A 13 56.02 -5.34 0.18
CA ALA A 13 54.58 -5.34 0.39
C ALA A 13 54.11 -3.90 0.67
N ALA A 14 53.02 -3.50 0.02
CA ALA A 14 52.16 -2.38 0.41
C ALA A 14 50.83 -2.59 -0.31
N GLY A 15 49.66 -2.65 0.31
CA GLY A 15 49.26 -2.44 1.69
C GLY A 15 47.74 -2.38 1.60
N PHE A 16 47.06 -3.50 1.85
CA PHE A 16 45.61 -3.53 1.93
C PHE A 16 45.22 -2.86 3.25
N VAL A 17 44.96 -1.56 3.19
CA VAL A 17 44.45 -0.81 4.34
C VAL A 17 42.94 -1.06 4.41
N ALA A 18 42.56 -2.09 5.16
CA ALA A 18 41.23 -2.18 5.73
C ALA A 18 41.19 -1.27 6.97
N LEU A 19 40.44 -0.18 6.90
CA LEU A 19 40.13 0.67 8.05
C LEU A 19 38.63 1.02 8.05
N GLY A 20 37.92 0.44 9.02
CA GLY A 20 36.88 1.12 9.80
C GLY A 20 35.57 1.52 9.13
N LEU A 21 34.60 0.61 9.18
CA LEU A 21 33.14 0.83 9.34
C LEU A 21 32.60 2.24 9.07
N ALA A 22 32.05 2.43 7.87
CA ALA A 22 30.77 3.10 7.72
C ALA A 22 29.82 2.08 7.08
N SER A 23 28.66 1.88 7.71
CA SER A 23 27.53 1.15 7.16
C SER A 23 27.37 1.47 5.67
N LYS A 24 27.31 0.44 4.81
CA LYS A 24 26.78 0.61 3.46
C LYS A 24 25.30 1.00 3.60
N ALA A 25 25.04 2.30 3.69
CA ALA A 25 23.76 2.82 3.25
C ALA A 25 23.76 2.68 1.73
N LEU A 26 23.09 1.62 1.29
CA LEU A 26 22.32 1.37 0.07
C LEU A 26 22.69 2.20 -1.19
N ALA A 27 22.82 1.49 -2.32
CA ALA A 27 22.65 2.05 -3.66
C ALA A 27 21.28 2.71 -3.71
N VAL A 28 21.28 4.04 -3.72
CA VAL A 28 20.07 4.84 -3.61
C VAL A 28 20.30 6.00 -4.55
N ASN A 29 19.61 5.95 -5.68
CA ASN A 29 19.57 7.09 -6.59
C ASN A 29 18.95 8.29 -5.85
N LEU A 30 19.69 9.38 -5.79
CA LEU A 30 19.26 10.64 -5.16
C LEU A 30 18.55 11.58 -6.15
N LEU A 31 18.42 11.17 -7.43
CA LEU A 31 17.82 11.98 -8.48
C LEU A 31 16.34 11.72 -8.66
N VAL A 32 15.59 12.78 -8.88
CA VAL A 32 14.22 12.72 -9.39
C VAL A 32 14.27 12.50 -10.89
N ASN A 33 13.41 11.61 -11.38
CA ASN A 33 13.17 11.33 -12.78
C ASN A 33 14.46 11.02 -13.58
N PRO A 34 15.22 10.00 -13.16
CA PRO A 34 16.54 9.71 -13.73
C PRO A 34 16.52 9.23 -15.19
N GLY A 35 15.41 8.63 -15.63
CA GLY A 35 15.16 8.25 -17.03
C GLY A 35 14.35 9.29 -17.82
N PHE A 36 14.11 10.47 -17.26
CA PHE A 36 13.45 11.59 -17.95
C PHE A 36 11.99 11.35 -18.42
N GLU A 37 11.33 10.31 -17.92
CA GLU A 37 9.97 9.92 -18.32
C GLU A 37 8.87 10.89 -17.84
N SER A 38 9.14 11.68 -16.80
CA SER A 38 8.21 12.65 -16.25
C SER A 38 8.48 14.09 -16.73
N PRO A 39 7.45 14.91 -17.01
CA PRO A 39 6.05 14.52 -17.14
C PRO A 39 5.79 13.78 -18.45
N SER A 40 4.70 12.99 -18.51
CA SER A 40 4.21 12.35 -19.74
C SER A 40 3.91 13.43 -20.82
N PRO A 41 4.50 13.38 -22.03
CA PRO A 41 4.41 14.51 -22.99
C PRO A 41 3.25 14.50 -23.99
N ASP A 42 3.01 15.72 -24.51
CA ASP A 42 2.13 16.04 -25.63
C ASP A 42 2.88 16.24 -26.98
N SER A 43 4.22 16.07 -27.04
CA SER A 43 5.02 16.13 -28.29
C SER A 43 6.43 15.53 -28.15
N GLY A 44 7.01 15.07 -29.27
CA GLY A 44 8.25 14.26 -29.31
C GLY A 44 9.58 14.95 -28.98
N VAL A 45 9.60 16.29 -28.85
CA VAL A 45 10.76 17.07 -28.36
C VAL A 45 10.26 18.21 -27.48
N ASN A 46 10.82 18.37 -26.29
CA ASN A 46 10.45 19.44 -25.35
C ASN A 46 11.63 19.80 -24.42
N THR A 47 11.49 20.84 -23.60
CA THR A 47 12.51 21.29 -22.64
C THR A 47 12.01 21.20 -21.19
N ASN A 48 11.20 20.18 -20.91
CA ASN A 48 10.61 19.97 -19.60
C ASN A 48 10.87 18.53 -19.17
N ALA A 49 11.56 18.33 -18.06
CA ALA A 49 11.72 17.05 -17.41
C ALA A 49 11.63 17.30 -15.90
N THR A 50 10.70 16.64 -15.21
CA THR A 50 10.45 16.85 -13.78
C THR A 50 11.76 16.70 -13.00
N GLY A 51 12.08 17.68 -12.15
CA GLY A 51 13.31 17.68 -11.34
C GLY A 51 14.57 18.20 -12.04
N TRP A 52 14.54 18.42 -13.36
CA TRP A 52 15.71 18.83 -14.12
C TRP A 52 15.56 20.22 -14.74
N THR A 53 16.67 20.98 -14.75
CA THR A 53 16.75 22.32 -15.33
C THR A 53 17.58 22.30 -16.61
N PHE A 54 16.98 22.72 -17.72
CA PHE A 54 17.64 22.80 -19.02
C PHE A 54 18.47 24.08 -19.15
N VAL A 55 19.62 23.95 -19.82
CA VAL A 55 20.56 25.03 -20.10
C VAL A 55 20.78 25.11 -21.60
N ASN A 56 20.59 26.31 -22.15
CA ASN A 56 20.78 26.64 -23.56
C ASN A 56 20.03 25.67 -24.50
N ASP A 57 20.66 25.21 -25.59
CA ASP A 57 20.00 24.41 -26.62
C ASP A 57 20.05 22.90 -26.33
N THR A 58 19.46 22.53 -25.18
CA THR A 58 19.28 21.14 -24.76
C THR A 58 17.80 20.83 -24.72
N ALA A 59 17.43 19.62 -25.12
CA ALA A 59 16.04 19.18 -25.11
C ALA A 59 15.92 17.74 -24.61
N ARG A 60 14.74 17.38 -24.13
CA ARG A 60 14.29 16.00 -23.98
C ARG A 60 13.62 15.57 -25.28
N ALA A 61 13.88 14.34 -25.74
CA ALA A 61 13.30 13.81 -26.98
C ALA A 61 12.93 12.33 -26.85
N ASN A 62 11.99 11.88 -27.68
CA ASN A 62 11.57 10.47 -27.78
C ASN A 62 12.26 9.70 -28.92
N PHE A 63 13.41 10.18 -29.38
CA PHE A 63 14.14 9.57 -30.50
C PHE A 63 14.89 8.30 -30.08
N LYS A 64 15.34 8.27 -28.82
CA LYS A 64 16.12 7.20 -28.19
C LYS A 64 15.65 7.05 -26.76
N ASN A 65 15.74 5.83 -26.25
CA ASN A 65 15.44 5.44 -24.88
C ASN A 65 16.31 4.24 -24.49
N ASN A 66 16.75 4.19 -23.25
CA ASN A 66 17.41 3.07 -22.59
C ASN A 66 16.55 2.53 -21.44
N THR A 67 15.80 3.39 -20.74
CA THR A 67 14.95 3.00 -19.63
C THR A 67 13.94 1.94 -20.10
N PRO A 68 13.91 0.72 -19.53
CA PRO A 68 12.91 -0.29 -19.89
C PRO A 68 11.50 0.27 -19.74
N GLY A 69 10.68 0.17 -20.79
CA GLY A 69 9.32 0.74 -20.81
C GLY A 69 9.23 2.27 -20.85
N GLY A 70 10.37 2.97 -20.83
CA GLY A 70 10.46 4.41 -21.05
C GLY A 70 10.31 4.82 -22.51
N VAL A 71 10.37 6.13 -22.73
CA VAL A 71 10.14 6.79 -24.01
C VAL A 71 11.19 7.87 -24.27
N TYR A 72 11.77 8.48 -23.24
CA TYR A 72 12.53 9.71 -23.37
C TYR A 72 14.02 9.56 -23.09
N SER A 73 14.80 10.49 -23.62
CA SER A 73 16.19 10.72 -23.24
C SER A 73 16.52 12.21 -23.41
N ILE A 74 17.63 12.65 -22.84
CA ILE A 74 18.13 14.01 -23.06
C ILE A 74 18.91 14.06 -24.36
N TRP A 75 18.39 14.82 -25.31
CA TRP A 75 18.98 15.08 -26.61
C TRP A 75 19.96 16.25 -26.56
N LEU A 76 21.23 15.92 -26.78
CA LEU A 76 22.31 16.88 -26.96
C LEU A 76 22.53 17.13 -28.46
N LYS A 77 22.27 18.37 -28.88
CA LYS A 77 22.39 18.83 -30.27
C LYS A 77 23.82 19.26 -30.58
N THR A 78 24.76 18.31 -30.60
CA THR A 78 26.19 18.62 -30.72
C THR A 78 26.60 19.26 -32.06
N PHE A 79 25.67 19.42 -33.00
CA PHE A 79 25.85 20.13 -34.27
C PHE A 79 25.58 21.66 -34.20
N GLN A 80 25.16 22.20 -33.05
CA GLN A 80 24.88 23.62 -32.87
C GLN A 80 26.04 24.37 -32.21
N ASP A 81 26.27 25.63 -32.58
CA ASP A 81 27.34 26.45 -32.01
C ASP A 81 26.87 27.16 -30.73
N VAL A 82 26.64 26.37 -29.67
CA VAL A 82 26.17 26.89 -28.38
C VAL A 82 26.99 26.28 -27.25
N GLN A 83 27.84 27.09 -26.64
CA GLN A 83 28.70 26.69 -25.52
C GLN A 83 27.92 26.51 -24.21
N GLY A 84 28.34 25.57 -23.36
CA GLY A 84 27.78 25.38 -22.02
C GLY A 84 26.35 24.85 -22.02
N SER A 85 25.96 24.10 -23.04
CA SER A 85 24.62 23.53 -23.13
C SER A 85 24.53 22.28 -22.26
N GLY A 86 23.38 22.06 -21.65
CA GLY A 86 23.15 20.83 -20.89
C GLY A 86 21.89 20.85 -20.07
N ILE A 87 21.89 20.04 -19.04
CA ILE A 87 20.82 19.92 -18.07
C ILE A 87 21.44 19.59 -16.71
N PHE A 88 20.81 20.06 -15.64
CA PHE A 88 21.25 19.73 -14.30
C PHE A 88 20.10 19.47 -13.34
N GLN A 89 20.43 18.75 -12.27
CA GLN A 89 19.58 18.59 -11.11
C GLN A 89 20.40 18.83 -9.85
N ASN A 90 19.83 19.59 -8.92
CA ASN A 90 20.43 19.89 -7.63
C ASN A 90 19.86 18.93 -6.59
N VAL A 91 20.74 18.33 -5.79
CA VAL A 91 20.40 17.49 -4.63
C VAL A 91 20.91 18.17 -3.37
N ASP A 92 19.97 18.51 -2.49
CA ASP A 92 20.20 19.19 -1.22
C ASP A 92 20.54 18.22 -0.08
N ASN A 93 20.96 18.76 1.07
CA ASN A 93 21.20 18.01 2.32
C ASN A 93 22.26 16.91 2.19
N ILE A 94 23.29 17.17 1.40
CA ILE A 94 24.42 16.24 1.26
C ILE A 94 25.26 16.17 2.53
N THR A 95 25.88 15.02 2.76
CA THR A 95 26.88 14.83 3.83
C THR A 95 28.27 15.27 3.36
N VAL A 96 28.84 16.29 4.00
CA VAL A 96 30.22 16.75 3.78
C VAL A 96 31.22 15.63 4.08
N GLY A 97 32.26 15.51 3.25
CA GLY A 97 33.30 14.48 3.37
C GLY A 97 32.91 13.11 2.83
N ALA A 98 31.64 12.92 2.42
CA ALA A 98 31.22 11.70 1.75
C ALA A 98 31.54 11.71 0.26
N THR A 99 31.64 10.52 -0.33
CA THR A 99 31.79 10.34 -1.78
C THR A 99 30.43 10.28 -2.46
N TYR A 100 30.28 10.99 -3.56
CA TYR A 100 29.14 10.90 -4.47
C TYR A 100 29.64 10.40 -5.82
N THR A 101 28.86 9.51 -6.43
CA THR A 101 29.14 8.95 -7.75
C THR A 101 27.93 9.17 -8.63
N VAL A 102 28.09 9.90 -9.73
CA VAL A 102 27.07 9.94 -10.78
C VAL A 102 27.42 8.90 -11.85
N THR A 103 26.43 8.15 -12.30
CA THR A 103 26.52 7.29 -13.48
C THR A 103 25.41 7.64 -14.48
N GLY A 104 25.59 7.25 -15.74
CA GLY A 104 24.58 7.46 -16.78
C GLY A 104 24.91 6.70 -18.05
N GLN A 105 23.89 6.48 -18.88
CA GLN A 105 24.01 5.83 -20.18
C GLN A 105 24.08 6.87 -21.29
N LEU A 106 25.13 6.79 -22.11
CA LEU A 106 25.31 7.67 -23.26
C LEU A 106 25.20 6.87 -24.56
N LEU A 107 24.36 7.34 -25.47
CA LEU A 107 24.34 6.91 -26.86
C LEU A 107 24.79 8.07 -27.75
N VAL A 108 25.73 7.80 -28.64
CA VAL A 108 26.16 8.75 -29.68
C VAL A 108 25.78 8.23 -31.06
N GLU A 109 25.36 9.14 -31.94
CA GLU A 109 25.07 8.81 -33.34
C GLU A 109 26.37 8.63 -34.16
N PRO A 110 26.29 7.99 -35.34
CA PRO A 110 27.42 7.94 -36.26
C PRO A 110 27.93 9.34 -36.62
N ASN A 111 29.24 9.46 -36.82
CA ASN A 111 29.93 10.72 -37.15
C ASN A 111 30.04 11.75 -36.00
N PHE A 112 29.85 11.34 -34.75
CA PHE A 112 30.22 12.16 -33.58
C PHE A 112 31.73 12.49 -33.66
N ASN A 113 32.07 13.72 -34.05
CA ASN A 113 33.42 14.11 -34.50
C ASN A 113 34.23 14.82 -33.40
N GLN A 114 35.44 14.30 -33.18
CA GLN A 114 36.38 14.61 -32.09
C GLN A 114 36.91 16.04 -32.00
N THR A 115 36.92 16.82 -33.08
CA THR A 115 37.72 18.06 -33.08
C THR A 115 37.03 19.22 -32.35
N PHE A 116 35.72 19.13 -32.14
CA PHE A 116 34.93 20.29 -31.74
C PHE A 116 33.74 20.00 -30.83
N SER A 117 33.50 18.77 -30.37
CA SER A 117 32.36 18.47 -29.49
C SER A 117 32.75 17.60 -28.31
N GLU A 118 32.45 18.08 -27.11
CA GLU A 118 32.70 17.38 -25.85
C GLU A 118 31.37 17.11 -25.15
N VAL A 119 31.09 15.85 -24.77
CA VAL A 119 29.96 15.50 -23.91
C VAL A 119 30.48 15.24 -22.50
N LYS A 120 29.74 15.67 -21.47
CA LYS A 120 30.18 15.65 -20.07
C LYS A 120 29.09 15.09 -19.17
N ILE A 121 29.55 14.33 -18.17
CA ILE A 121 28.78 13.95 -16.99
C ILE A 121 29.60 14.29 -15.76
N GLY A 122 29.00 14.87 -14.74
CA GLY A 122 29.76 15.21 -13.54
C GLY A 122 29.01 15.93 -12.44
N LEU A 123 29.80 16.35 -11.46
CA LEU A 123 29.36 16.87 -10.18
C LEU A 123 29.96 18.26 -9.93
N GLN A 124 29.13 19.19 -9.44
CA GLN A 124 29.56 20.45 -8.85
C GLN A 124 28.95 20.58 -7.46
N PHE A 125 29.77 20.77 -6.43
CA PHE A 125 29.28 21.03 -5.09
C PHE A 125 28.95 22.52 -4.90
N LEU A 126 27.91 22.81 -4.12
CA LEU A 126 27.36 24.14 -3.95
C LEU A 126 27.11 24.45 -2.46
N ASP A 127 27.20 25.73 -2.11
CA ASP A 127 26.57 26.35 -0.94
C ASP A 127 25.41 27.22 -1.43
N GLY A 128 24.20 26.67 -1.38
CA GLY A 128 23.02 27.24 -2.03
C GLY A 128 23.19 27.26 -3.56
N THR A 129 23.63 28.39 -4.11
CA THR A 129 23.90 28.55 -5.55
C THR A 129 25.38 28.80 -5.86
N THR A 130 26.22 28.94 -4.83
CA THR A 130 27.64 29.29 -4.98
C THR A 130 28.48 28.02 -5.13
N PRO A 131 29.33 27.89 -6.17
CA PRO A 131 30.27 26.79 -6.30
C PRO A 131 31.24 26.66 -5.12
N VAL A 132 31.36 25.45 -4.58
CA VAL A 132 32.34 25.07 -3.57
C VAL A 132 33.30 24.06 -4.18
N GLY A 133 34.58 24.43 -4.29
CA GLY A 133 35.58 23.62 -4.98
C GLY A 133 35.42 23.64 -6.51
N SER A 134 36.25 22.84 -7.18
CA SER A 134 36.20 22.69 -8.65
C SER A 134 35.21 21.57 -9.05
N PRO A 135 34.50 21.73 -10.18
CA PRO A 135 33.64 20.66 -10.68
C PRO A 135 34.47 19.45 -11.10
N THR A 136 33.88 18.26 -10.96
CA THR A 136 34.49 17.00 -11.41
C THR A 136 33.67 16.43 -12.56
N PHE A 137 34.25 16.44 -13.76
CA PHE A 137 33.61 15.93 -14.96
C PHE A 137 34.38 14.76 -15.56
N THR A 138 33.64 13.75 -15.99
CA THR A 138 34.11 12.82 -17.01
C THR A 138 33.74 13.42 -18.36
N THR A 139 34.76 13.75 -19.16
CA THR A 139 34.59 14.26 -20.53
C THR A 139 34.71 13.10 -21.50
N ILE A 140 33.66 12.88 -22.28
CA ILE A 140 33.58 11.81 -23.27
C ILE A 140 34.00 12.36 -24.62
N ARG A 141 35.02 11.72 -25.21
CA ARG A 141 35.58 12.00 -26.53
C ARG A 141 35.57 10.73 -27.37
N TRP A 142 35.55 10.86 -28.70
CA TRP A 142 35.45 9.72 -29.63
C TRP A 142 36.73 8.85 -29.72
N ASP A 143 37.77 9.13 -28.93
CA ASP A 143 38.95 8.26 -28.77
C ASP A 143 38.77 7.19 -27.68
N ALA A 144 37.71 7.29 -26.87
CA ALA A 144 37.19 6.17 -26.10
C ALA A 144 36.55 5.14 -27.05
N PRO A 145 36.48 3.84 -26.72
CA PRO A 145 35.87 2.80 -27.55
C PRO A 145 34.33 2.94 -27.56
N LEU A 146 33.83 4.05 -28.11
CA LEU A 146 32.42 4.31 -28.31
C LEU A 146 31.95 3.52 -29.52
N THR A 147 31.03 2.60 -29.28
CA THR A 147 30.30 1.94 -30.36
C THR A 147 29.08 2.79 -30.70
N PRO A 148 28.99 3.39 -31.90
CA PRO A 148 27.86 4.24 -32.26
C PRO A 148 26.53 3.50 -32.15
N ASN A 149 25.46 4.23 -31.85
CA ASN A 149 24.11 3.69 -31.65
C ASN A 149 24.01 2.60 -30.56
N THR A 150 24.95 2.58 -29.63
CA THR A 150 24.95 1.69 -28.46
C THR A 150 24.98 2.55 -27.20
N TRP A 151 24.19 2.19 -26.20
CA TRP A 151 24.23 2.80 -24.88
C TRP A 151 25.48 2.31 -24.14
N ASN A 152 26.31 3.25 -23.69
CA ASN A 152 27.54 2.96 -22.97
C ASN A 152 27.52 3.66 -21.61
N PRO A 153 27.93 2.99 -20.53
CA PRO A 153 27.93 3.57 -19.20
C PRO A 153 29.11 4.53 -19.01
N TYR A 154 28.84 5.67 -18.37
CA TYR A 154 29.84 6.63 -17.93
C TYR A 154 29.61 7.02 -16.48
N SER A 155 30.68 7.42 -15.80
CA SER A 155 30.61 7.82 -14.40
C SER A 155 31.58 8.93 -14.07
N ALA A 156 31.23 9.76 -13.09
CA ALA A 156 32.14 10.66 -12.40
C ALA A 156 31.92 10.53 -10.89
N ASN A 157 32.97 10.68 -10.09
CA ASN A 157 32.86 10.66 -8.63
C ASN A 157 33.66 11.79 -8.00
N ALA A 158 33.18 12.30 -6.87
CA ALA A 158 33.86 13.35 -6.12
C ALA A 158 33.47 13.31 -4.63
N VAL A 159 34.36 13.81 -3.78
CA VAL A 159 34.12 13.94 -2.32
C VAL A 159 33.55 15.32 -2.03
N ALA A 160 32.46 15.39 -1.26
CA ALA A 160 31.82 16.64 -0.88
C ALA A 160 32.77 17.52 -0.04
N PRO A 161 33.19 18.70 -0.54
CA PRO A 161 34.12 19.57 0.16
C PRO A 161 33.47 20.24 1.38
N ALA A 162 34.29 20.67 2.33
CA ALA A 162 33.82 21.45 3.48
C ALA A 162 33.09 22.72 3.03
N GLY A 163 31.94 22.99 3.64
CA GLY A 163 31.08 24.14 3.31
C GLY A 163 30.07 23.88 2.19
N SER A 164 30.05 22.70 1.58
CA SER A 164 28.98 22.33 0.63
C SER A 164 27.72 21.83 1.37
N ASN A 165 26.55 22.21 0.88
CA ASN A 165 25.24 21.74 1.34
C ASN A 165 24.39 21.13 0.22
N ARG A 166 24.90 21.16 -1.02
CA ARG A 166 24.24 20.65 -2.22
C ARG A 166 25.26 20.07 -3.19
N VAL A 167 24.84 19.06 -3.95
CA VAL A 167 25.54 18.56 -5.14
C VAL A 167 24.67 18.79 -6.37
N GLN A 168 25.26 19.33 -7.43
CA GLN A 168 24.64 19.47 -8.73
C GLN A 168 25.16 18.36 -9.63
N VAL A 169 24.26 17.51 -10.13
CA VAL A 169 24.54 16.60 -11.24
C VAL A 169 24.33 17.36 -12.53
N PHE A 170 25.34 17.38 -13.39
CA PHE A 170 25.29 18.05 -14.68
C PHE A 170 25.60 17.06 -15.80
N LEU A 171 24.74 17.06 -16.81
CA LEU A 171 24.93 16.39 -18.09
C LEU A 171 24.98 17.50 -19.13
N GLY A 172 26.01 17.54 -19.95
CA GLY A 172 26.08 18.61 -20.92
C GLY A 172 27.04 18.34 -22.04
N TRP A 173 27.20 19.38 -22.85
CA TRP A 173 28.13 19.39 -23.94
C TRP A 173 28.66 20.80 -24.18
N ASP A 174 29.88 20.84 -24.71
CA ASP A 174 30.52 22.06 -25.15
C ASP A 174 30.95 21.93 -26.60
N PHE A 175 30.81 23.05 -27.32
CA PHE A 175 31.24 23.27 -28.70
C PHE A 175 30.51 22.37 -29.73
N GLY A 176 29.86 22.99 -30.71
CA GLY A 176 29.37 22.29 -31.90
C GLY A 176 29.81 23.08 -33.12
N THR A 177 30.19 22.39 -34.18
CA THR A 177 30.67 23.08 -35.39
C THR A 177 29.52 23.29 -36.36
N PRO A 178 29.22 24.55 -36.75
CA PRO A 178 28.28 24.81 -37.84
C PRO A 178 28.69 24.07 -39.11
N GLY A 179 27.76 23.32 -39.71
CA GLY A 179 27.95 22.72 -41.04
C GLY A 179 28.64 21.34 -41.08
N LEU A 180 28.93 20.71 -39.93
CA LEU A 180 29.22 19.28 -39.89
C LEU A 180 27.94 18.45 -40.10
N PRO A 181 28.04 17.15 -40.48
CA PRO A 181 26.89 16.26 -40.47
C PRO A 181 26.21 16.32 -39.10
N THR A 182 24.88 16.39 -39.08
CA THR A 182 24.09 16.37 -37.84
C THR A 182 24.43 15.11 -37.06
N CYS A 183 25.13 15.25 -35.94
CA CYS A 183 25.37 14.17 -34.99
C CYS A 183 24.78 14.59 -33.64
N SER A 184 24.02 13.69 -33.05
CA SER A 184 23.43 13.86 -31.72
C SER A 184 24.07 12.94 -30.71
N ALA A 185 23.96 13.32 -29.44
CA ALA A 185 24.18 12.43 -28.32
C ALA A 185 22.95 12.41 -27.42
N PHE A 186 22.77 11.31 -26.70
CA PHE A 186 21.61 11.07 -25.86
C PHE A 186 22.05 10.55 -24.50
N TRP A 187 21.60 11.22 -23.43
CA TRP A 187 21.76 10.74 -22.06
C TRP A 187 20.47 10.11 -21.56
N ASP A 188 20.61 8.97 -20.88
CA ASP A 188 19.49 8.30 -20.22
C ASP A 188 19.96 7.52 -18.98
N ASP A 189 19.02 7.09 -18.12
CA ASP A 189 19.24 6.32 -16.90
C ASP A 189 20.36 6.87 -16.00
N ILE A 190 20.16 8.11 -15.52
CA ILE A 190 21.16 8.79 -14.69
C ILE A 190 20.98 8.43 -13.22
N GLU A 191 22.04 8.02 -12.56
CA GLU A 191 22.02 7.65 -11.15
C GLU A 191 23.00 8.50 -10.36
N LEU A 192 22.58 9.03 -9.22
CA LEU A 192 23.49 9.64 -8.24
C LEU A 192 23.48 8.82 -6.96
N ASP A 193 24.60 8.15 -6.70
CA ASP A 193 24.86 7.44 -5.46
C ASP A 193 25.58 8.34 -4.44
N GLY A 194 25.15 8.27 -3.19
CA GLY A 194 25.80 8.90 -2.05
C GLY A 194 24.88 8.93 -0.83
N PRO A 195 25.38 9.35 0.35
CA PRO A 195 24.52 9.51 1.51
C PRO A 195 23.58 10.70 1.31
N GLY A 196 22.28 10.43 1.37
CA GLY A 196 21.24 11.43 1.24
C GLY A 196 19.88 10.82 1.49
N ILE A 197 18.85 11.65 1.37
CA ILE A 197 17.46 11.20 1.41
C ILE A 197 17.01 11.05 -0.05
N PRO A 198 16.73 9.83 -0.54
CA PRO A 198 16.19 9.64 -1.87
C PRO A 198 14.84 10.34 -2.03
N PRO A 199 14.51 10.77 -3.26
CA PRO A 199 13.12 11.01 -3.62
C PRO A 199 12.26 9.77 -3.34
N GLY A 200 11.00 9.99 -2.94
CA GLY A 200 10.07 8.88 -2.75
C GLY A 200 9.77 8.15 -4.06
N ASP A 201 9.56 6.84 -3.97
CA ASP A 201 9.22 6.00 -5.13
C ASP A 201 7.75 6.23 -5.53
N ASN A 202 7.51 7.34 -6.23
CA ASN A 202 6.19 7.76 -6.67
C ASN A 202 5.93 7.31 -8.11
N TRP A 203 4.75 6.82 -8.41
CA TRP A 203 4.30 6.59 -9.79
C TRP A 203 4.34 7.91 -10.56
N ILE A 204 4.93 7.91 -11.77
CA ILE A 204 5.10 9.12 -12.60
C ILE A 204 4.44 9.06 -13.97
N LEU A 205 3.94 7.90 -14.38
CA LEU A 205 3.26 7.73 -15.67
C LEU A 205 1.80 8.20 -15.58
N ASP A 206 1.40 9.18 -16.40
CA ASP A 206 -0.03 9.48 -16.62
C ASP A 206 -0.66 8.45 -17.57
N GLY A 207 -0.69 7.20 -17.13
CA GLY A 207 -1.04 6.07 -17.95
C GLY A 207 -1.11 4.80 -17.11
N SER A 208 -1.69 3.76 -17.72
CA SER A 208 -1.61 2.42 -17.15
C SER A 208 -0.25 1.81 -17.45
N GLY A 209 0.32 1.06 -16.50
CA GLY A 209 1.66 0.51 -16.66
C GLY A 209 1.98 -0.62 -15.69
N ASN A 210 3.09 -1.30 -15.95
CA ASN A 210 3.59 -2.37 -15.11
C ASN A 210 4.32 -1.77 -13.90
N TRP A 211 3.98 -2.23 -12.69
CA TRP A 211 4.66 -1.90 -11.44
C TRP A 211 6.16 -2.20 -11.51
N ASN A 212 6.56 -3.29 -12.15
CA ASN A 212 7.94 -3.78 -12.15
C ASN A 212 8.85 -3.09 -13.17
N VAL A 213 8.44 -1.93 -13.68
CA VAL A 213 9.20 -1.14 -14.64
C VAL A 213 9.69 0.13 -13.95
N GLY A 214 11.02 0.25 -13.80
CA GLY A 214 11.66 1.37 -13.10
C GLY A 214 11.31 2.75 -13.67
N GLY A 215 11.18 2.86 -15.00
CA GLY A 215 10.78 4.11 -15.67
C GLY A 215 9.40 4.63 -15.30
N ASN A 216 8.55 3.82 -14.68
CA ASN A 216 7.25 4.27 -14.19
C ASN A 216 7.31 4.89 -12.78
N TRP A 217 8.49 4.87 -12.14
CA TRP A 217 8.71 5.38 -10.79
C TRP A 217 9.67 6.57 -10.77
N GLY A 218 9.36 7.54 -9.90
CA GLY A 218 10.01 8.84 -9.86
C GLY A 218 11.49 8.82 -9.49
N ASN A 219 11.99 7.76 -8.87
CA ASN A 219 13.41 7.59 -8.57
C ASN A 219 14.06 6.49 -9.45
N GLY A 220 13.34 5.98 -10.46
CA GLY A 220 13.76 4.80 -11.25
C GLY A 220 13.74 3.48 -10.48
N ASN A 221 13.59 3.52 -9.15
CA ASN A 221 13.51 2.36 -8.29
C ASN A 221 12.08 1.79 -8.26
N VAL A 222 11.97 0.48 -8.45
CA VAL A 222 10.71 -0.25 -8.29
C VAL A 222 10.49 -0.54 -6.80
N PRO A 223 9.41 -0.06 -6.16
CA PRO A 223 9.09 -0.43 -4.78
C PRO A 223 8.73 -1.91 -4.70
N ASN A 224 9.68 -2.74 -4.29
CA ASN A 224 9.48 -4.18 -4.10
C ASN A 224 10.48 -4.74 -3.08
N ALA A 225 10.33 -4.34 -1.82
CA ALA A 225 11.16 -4.77 -0.70
C ALA A 225 10.44 -4.59 0.63
N VAL A 226 10.94 -5.26 1.68
CA VAL A 226 10.50 -5.03 3.06
C VAL A 226 10.70 -3.56 3.41
N GLY A 227 9.63 -2.89 3.86
CA GLY A 227 9.66 -1.47 4.18
C GLY A 227 9.61 -0.51 2.98
N ALA A 228 9.53 -1.00 1.73
CA ALA A 228 9.45 -0.14 0.56
C ALA A 228 8.18 0.72 0.57
N THR A 229 8.27 1.96 0.11
CA THR A 229 7.14 2.89 0.06
C THR A 229 6.76 3.17 -1.38
N ALA A 230 5.52 2.87 -1.76
CA ALA A 230 5.00 3.20 -3.09
C ALA A 230 4.01 4.36 -3.03
N GLY A 231 4.28 5.43 -3.79
CA GLY A 231 3.44 6.62 -3.84
C GLY A 231 2.58 6.70 -5.11
N PHE A 232 1.26 6.81 -4.94
CA PHE A 232 0.25 7.01 -5.97
C PHE A 232 -0.38 8.39 -5.82
N LEU A 233 0.37 9.41 -6.27
CA LEU A 233 0.07 10.82 -6.04
C LEU A 233 -0.53 11.47 -7.30
N GLY A 234 -0.20 12.73 -7.56
CA GLY A 234 -0.76 13.56 -8.63
C GLY A 234 -0.38 13.19 -10.08
N ALA A 235 0.20 12.02 -10.35
CA ALA A 235 0.69 11.67 -11.69
C ALA A 235 -0.43 11.44 -12.72
N ILE A 236 -1.58 10.90 -12.31
CA ILE A 236 -2.65 10.53 -13.24
C ILE A 236 -3.74 11.61 -13.35
N THR A 237 -4.23 11.83 -14.58
CA THR A 237 -5.32 12.79 -14.88
C THR A 237 -6.68 12.13 -15.18
N ALA A 238 -6.70 10.81 -15.28
CA ALA A 238 -7.89 9.97 -15.41
C ALA A 238 -7.65 8.64 -14.67
N PRO A 239 -8.68 7.79 -14.40
CA PRO A 239 -8.46 6.50 -13.76
C PRO A 239 -7.45 5.63 -14.50
N ARG A 240 -6.43 5.11 -13.80
CA ARG A 240 -5.36 4.27 -14.39
C ARG A 240 -5.18 2.94 -13.64
N THR A 241 -4.63 1.98 -14.37
CA THR A 241 -4.28 0.66 -13.84
C THR A 241 -2.77 0.54 -13.69
N VAL A 242 -2.31 0.20 -12.48
CA VAL A 242 -0.93 -0.20 -12.21
C VAL A 242 -0.95 -1.69 -11.95
N TYR A 243 -0.40 -2.47 -12.87
CA TYR A 243 -0.49 -3.93 -12.79
C TYR A 243 0.83 -4.59 -12.41
N THR A 244 0.76 -5.73 -11.73
CA THR A 244 1.89 -6.62 -11.49
C THR A 244 1.45 -8.07 -11.69
N ASP A 245 2.20 -8.81 -12.51
CA ASP A 245 1.96 -10.25 -12.75
C ASP A 245 2.90 -11.14 -11.92
N THR A 246 3.69 -10.52 -11.04
CA THR A 246 4.56 -11.19 -10.07
C THR A 246 4.25 -10.68 -8.66
N ALA A 247 4.60 -11.47 -7.65
CA ALA A 247 4.49 -11.04 -6.26
C ALA A 247 5.39 -9.82 -5.99
N ILE A 248 4.85 -8.85 -5.27
CA ILE A 248 5.56 -7.66 -4.79
C ILE A 248 5.39 -7.49 -3.28
N THR A 249 6.36 -6.85 -2.64
CA THR A 249 6.36 -6.54 -1.21
C THR A 249 6.55 -5.04 -0.98
N VAL A 250 5.73 -4.46 -0.09
CA VAL A 250 5.85 -3.06 0.35
C VAL A 250 5.69 -2.97 1.86
N GLY A 251 6.24 -1.92 2.46
CA GLY A 251 5.89 -1.49 3.81
C GLY A 251 4.77 -0.45 3.83
N GLN A 252 4.68 0.39 2.80
CA GLN A 252 3.74 1.51 2.76
C GLN A 252 3.17 1.75 1.36
N LEU A 253 1.86 2.03 1.30
CA LEU A 253 1.18 2.60 0.12
C LEU A 253 0.60 3.97 0.46
N ASN A 254 0.86 4.96 -0.40
CA ASN A 254 0.33 6.32 -0.24
C ASN A 254 -0.52 6.72 -1.44
N PHE A 255 -1.82 6.94 -1.26
CA PHE A 255 -2.74 7.41 -2.30
C PHE A 255 -3.16 8.85 -2.03
N ASN A 256 -2.98 9.72 -3.04
CA ASN A 256 -3.47 11.09 -3.01
C ASN A 256 -3.75 11.58 -4.43
N ASN A 257 -4.88 11.17 -5.00
CA ASN A 257 -5.33 11.64 -6.29
C ASN A 257 -6.86 11.56 -6.38
N ALA A 258 -7.51 12.57 -6.97
CA ALA A 258 -8.96 12.53 -7.20
C ALA A 258 -9.36 11.40 -8.17
N ASN A 259 -8.46 11.05 -9.10
CA ASN A 259 -8.63 9.94 -10.03
C ASN A 259 -8.20 8.61 -9.40
N ARG A 260 -8.91 7.54 -9.76
CA ARG A 260 -8.68 6.19 -9.23
C ARG A 260 -7.39 5.58 -9.76
N TYR A 261 -6.55 5.11 -8.84
CA TYR A 261 -5.57 4.07 -9.11
C TYR A 261 -6.21 2.70 -8.86
N VAL A 262 -6.05 1.78 -9.80
CA VAL A 262 -6.38 0.36 -9.64
C VAL A 262 -5.06 -0.41 -9.62
N ILE A 263 -4.74 -1.02 -8.49
CA ILE A 263 -3.58 -1.92 -8.36
C ILE A 263 -4.07 -3.34 -8.63
N THR A 264 -3.56 -4.01 -9.67
CA THR A 264 -4.09 -5.32 -10.10
C THR A 264 -3.05 -6.21 -10.79
N GLY A 265 -3.46 -7.31 -11.42
CA GLY A 265 -2.61 -8.23 -12.19
C GLY A 265 -2.63 -9.64 -11.61
N ALA A 266 -1.88 -10.55 -12.25
CA ALA A 266 -1.83 -11.96 -11.83
C ALA A 266 -0.94 -12.23 -10.60
N GLY A 267 -0.21 -11.21 -10.12
CA GLY A 267 0.66 -11.28 -8.96
C GLY A 267 -0.07 -11.15 -7.63
N SER A 268 0.66 -10.74 -6.59
CA SER A 268 0.15 -10.52 -5.24
C SER A 268 0.89 -9.37 -4.58
N LEU A 269 0.33 -8.79 -3.52
CA LEU A 269 0.93 -7.70 -2.73
C LEU A 269 1.08 -8.14 -1.29
N THR A 270 2.29 -8.08 -0.78
CA THR A 270 2.61 -8.39 0.61
C THR A 270 2.94 -7.12 1.37
N PHE A 271 2.34 -6.92 2.54
CA PHE A 271 2.76 -5.89 3.49
C PHE A 271 3.76 -6.47 4.50
N ASP A 272 4.97 -5.93 4.52
CA ASP A 272 6.09 -6.39 5.35
C ASP A 272 6.99 -5.19 5.73
N VAL A 273 7.33 -5.07 7.01
CA VAL A 273 8.18 -4.00 7.53
C VAL A 273 9.26 -4.55 8.45
N ALA A 274 10.43 -3.92 8.45
CA ALA A 274 11.53 -4.35 9.32
C ALA A 274 11.21 -4.15 10.82
N SER A 275 10.34 -3.18 11.14
CA SER A 275 9.84 -2.94 12.50
C SER A 275 8.55 -2.12 12.45
N GLY A 276 7.70 -2.27 13.47
CA GLY A 276 6.44 -1.53 13.58
C GLY A 276 5.30 -2.22 12.82
N GLN A 277 4.62 -1.46 11.98
CA GLN A 277 3.46 -1.91 11.18
C GLN A 277 3.53 -1.31 9.78
N GLY A 278 3.00 -2.01 8.78
CA GLY A 278 2.81 -1.46 7.45
C GLY A 278 1.68 -0.41 7.43
N THR A 279 1.65 0.42 6.39
CA THR A 279 0.60 1.45 6.25
C THR A 279 -0.02 1.50 4.85
N ILE A 280 -1.30 1.84 4.82
CA ILE A 280 -2.03 2.25 3.62
C ILE A 280 -2.65 3.60 3.93
N ASP A 281 -2.10 4.67 3.40
CA ASP A 281 -2.60 6.02 3.59
C ASP A 281 -3.39 6.46 2.35
N VAL A 282 -4.68 6.75 2.52
CA VAL A 282 -5.55 7.27 1.45
C VAL A 282 -5.99 8.68 1.82
N ALA A 283 -5.23 9.67 1.37
CA ALA A 283 -5.45 11.08 1.71
C ALA A 283 -6.61 11.72 0.92
N GLY A 284 -6.99 11.14 -0.22
CA GLY A 284 -8.08 11.61 -1.06
C GLY A 284 -8.37 10.62 -2.18
N GLY A 285 -9.56 10.72 -2.79
CA GLY A 285 -9.97 9.87 -3.92
C GLY A 285 -10.55 8.51 -3.52
N SER A 286 -10.86 7.70 -4.53
CA SER A 286 -11.39 6.34 -4.40
C SER A 286 -10.47 5.36 -5.12
N HIS A 287 -9.70 4.58 -4.37
CA HIS A 287 -8.64 3.71 -4.89
C HIS A 287 -8.97 2.23 -4.66
N LYS A 288 -8.49 1.38 -5.58
CA LYS A 288 -8.83 -0.04 -5.61
C LYS A 288 -7.57 -0.91 -5.57
N LEU A 289 -7.54 -1.85 -4.65
CA LEU A 289 -6.60 -2.97 -4.62
C LEU A 289 -7.34 -4.23 -5.10
N ASN A 290 -6.89 -4.79 -6.23
CA ASN A 290 -7.53 -5.87 -6.98
C ASN A 290 -6.49 -6.92 -7.40
N LEU A 291 -5.79 -7.45 -6.40
CA LEU A 291 -4.93 -8.61 -6.47
C LEU A 291 -4.88 -9.22 -5.05
N PRO A 292 -4.50 -10.50 -4.86
CA PRO A 292 -4.37 -11.10 -3.54
C PRO A 292 -3.40 -10.33 -2.63
N ILE A 293 -3.84 -10.02 -1.41
CA ILE A 293 -3.06 -9.27 -0.43
C ILE A 293 -2.69 -10.17 0.76
N HIS A 294 -1.43 -10.13 1.15
CA HIS A 294 -0.90 -10.87 2.30
C HIS A 294 -0.33 -9.90 3.35
N LEU A 295 -0.61 -10.18 4.62
CA LEU A 295 -0.04 -9.41 5.74
C LEU A 295 1.07 -10.23 6.42
N ASN A 296 2.33 -9.82 6.26
CA ASN A 296 3.44 -10.38 7.05
C ASN A 296 3.60 -9.67 8.39
N ASP A 297 3.10 -8.44 8.50
CA ASP A 297 3.00 -7.62 9.71
C ASP A 297 1.62 -7.02 9.86
N ASN A 298 1.35 -6.41 11.02
CA ASN A 298 0.14 -5.61 11.18
C ASN A 298 0.14 -4.45 10.18
N VAL A 299 -1.05 -4.06 9.72
CA VAL A 299 -1.21 -2.94 8.79
C VAL A 299 -2.23 -1.96 9.33
N GLN A 300 -1.90 -0.67 9.27
CA GLN A 300 -2.85 0.41 9.49
C GLN A 300 -3.28 1.02 8.16
N ALA A 301 -4.57 0.92 7.86
CA ALA A 301 -5.19 1.54 6.71
C ALA A 301 -5.90 2.83 7.13
N ASN A 302 -5.23 3.96 6.93
CA ASN A 302 -5.75 5.28 7.26
C ASN A 302 -6.45 5.90 6.04
N VAL A 303 -7.77 6.02 6.12
CA VAL A 303 -8.59 6.56 5.02
C VAL A 303 -9.17 7.91 5.45
N ALA A 304 -8.76 8.98 4.78
CA ALA A 304 -9.19 10.34 5.10
C ALA A 304 -10.68 10.58 4.80
N THR A 305 -11.26 11.62 5.40
CA THR A 305 -12.64 12.04 5.16
C THR A 305 -12.92 12.21 3.67
N GLY A 306 -14.00 11.59 3.18
CA GLY A 306 -14.40 11.64 1.76
C GLY A 306 -13.57 10.74 0.83
N ALA A 307 -12.54 10.05 1.34
CA ALA A 307 -11.79 9.06 0.58
C ALA A 307 -12.37 7.64 0.74
N THR A 308 -12.01 6.75 -0.20
CA THR A 308 -12.40 5.35 -0.17
C THR A 308 -11.25 4.42 -0.55
N LEU A 309 -11.06 3.36 0.25
CA LEU A 309 -10.19 2.24 -0.07
C LEU A 309 -11.04 0.99 -0.36
N LEU A 310 -10.91 0.42 -1.55
CA LEU A 310 -11.60 -0.80 -1.95
C LEU A 310 -10.63 -1.99 -2.03
N PHE A 311 -10.94 -3.06 -1.29
CA PHE A 311 -10.37 -4.39 -1.45
C PHE A 311 -11.31 -5.25 -2.29
N ALA A 312 -10.84 -5.69 -3.46
CA ALA A 312 -11.67 -6.43 -4.42
C ALA A 312 -11.05 -7.76 -4.86
N ASP A 313 -9.97 -8.18 -4.20
CA ASP A 313 -9.40 -9.52 -4.28
C ASP A 313 -9.04 -10.02 -2.87
N PRO A 314 -8.78 -11.32 -2.69
CA PRO A 314 -8.65 -11.93 -1.37
C PRO A 314 -7.64 -11.21 -0.46
N LEU A 315 -8.08 -10.92 0.76
CA LEU A 315 -7.26 -10.35 1.83
C LEU A 315 -6.89 -11.44 2.84
N ILE A 316 -5.60 -11.68 3.02
CA ILE A 316 -5.06 -12.80 3.76
C ILE A 316 -4.25 -12.26 4.95
N LEU A 317 -4.85 -12.30 6.15
CA LEU A 317 -4.30 -11.64 7.33
C LEU A 317 -3.14 -12.39 8.00
N ASN A 318 -2.97 -13.70 7.76
CA ASN A 318 -1.87 -14.52 8.32
C ASN A 318 -1.62 -14.35 9.84
N GLY A 319 -2.69 -14.21 10.63
CA GLY A 319 -2.59 -14.00 12.06
C GLY A 319 -2.25 -12.57 12.49
N LYS A 320 -2.31 -11.60 11.56
CA LYS A 320 -2.06 -10.18 11.79
C LYS A 320 -3.35 -9.38 11.88
N THR A 321 -3.19 -8.12 12.27
CA THR A 321 -4.28 -7.14 12.34
C THR A 321 -4.23 -6.22 11.12
N LEU A 322 -5.35 -6.10 10.41
CA LEU A 322 -5.65 -4.94 9.57
C LEU A 322 -6.47 -3.95 10.41
N ASN A 323 -5.89 -2.81 10.74
CA ASN A 323 -6.56 -1.76 11.50
C ASN A 323 -7.00 -0.62 10.56
N LYS A 324 -8.29 -0.45 10.37
CA LYS A 324 -8.87 0.70 9.67
C LYS A 324 -8.90 1.91 10.61
N THR A 325 -8.31 3.02 10.19
CA THR A 325 -8.37 4.34 10.84
C THR A 325 -8.83 5.44 9.87
N GLY A 326 -8.99 6.66 10.36
CA GLY A 326 -9.44 7.81 9.57
C GLY A 326 -10.95 7.77 9.28
N ALA A 327 -11.56 8.93 9.05
CA ALA A 327 -13.02 9.07 8.96
C ALA A 327 -13.64 8.62 7.62
N GLY A 328 -12.82 8.23 6.63
CA GLY A 328 -13.30 7.74 5.33
C GLY A 328 -13.77 6.28 5.37
N THR A 329 -14.11 5.76 4.19
CA THR A 329 -14.72 4.43 4.03
C THR A 329 -13.72 3.39 3.53
N MET A 330 -13.72 2.20 4.11
CA MET A 330 -13.12 1.01 3.53
C MET A 330 -14.22 0.06 3.06
N LEU A 331 -14.10 -0.45 1.85
CA LEU A 331 -15.02 -1.42 1.27
C LEU A 331 -14.29 -2.74 1.02
N ILE A 332 -14.90 -3.85 1.43
CA ILE A 332 -14.37 -5.20 1.25
C ILE A 332 -15.38 -5.98 0.39
N GLU A 333 -15.04 -6.15 -0.89
CA GLU A 333 -15.83 -6.89 -1.90
C GLU A 333 -15.22 -8.27 -2.19
N ALA A 334 -14.35 -8.78 -1.30
CA ALA A 334 -13.61 -10.01 -1.51
C ALA A 334 -13.40 -10.82 -0.22
N PRO A 335 -13.08 -12.13 -0.33
CA PRO A 335 -12.81 -12.98 0.82
C PRO A 335 -11.75 -12.38 1.77
N VAL A 336 -12.04 -12.33 3.07
CA VAL A 336 -11.03 -12.11 4.11
C VAL A 336 -10.76 -13.41 4.83
N ARG A 337 -9.50 -13.85 4.88
CA ARG A 337 -9.09 -15.15 5.41
C ARG A 337 -7.86 -15.04 6.29
N SER A 338 -7.67 -16.02 7.18
CA SER A 338 -6.46 -16.12 7.99
C SER A 338 -6.29 -17.56 8.48
N GLY A 339 -5.12 -18.17 8.26
CA GLY A 339 -4.85 -19.54 8.75
C GLY A 339 -4.55 -19.59 10.25
N ALA A 340 -3.95 -18.53 10.80
CA ALA A 340 -3.82 -18.26 12.23
C ALA A 340 -4.82 -17.18 12.66
N GLY A 341 -5.00 -16.92 13.95
CA GLY A 341 -5.97 -15.91 14.41
C GLY A 341 -5.63 -14.49 13.94
N GLY A 342 -6.32 -13.98 12.92
CA GLY A 342 -6.19 -12.61 12.40
C GLY A 342 -7.33 -11.70 12.87
N LEU A 343 -7.16 -10.39 12.74
CA LEU A 343 -8.13 -9.40 13.22
C LEU A 343 -8.37 -8.29 12.17
N LEU A 344 -9.63 -8.04 11.85
CA LEU A 344 -10.06 -6.79 11.24
C LEU A 344 -10.50 -5.85 12.37
N ARG A 345 -9.67 -4.86 12.68
CA ARG A 345 -9.97 -3.83 13.69
C ARG A 345 -10.44 -2.57 12.99
N VAL A 346 -11.50 -1.96 13.51
CA VAL A 346 -12.07 -0.72 12.95
C VAL A 346 -12.06 0.34 14.04
N SER A 347 -11.10 1.26 13.95
CA SER A 347 -10.88 2.35 14.90
C SER A 347 -11.00 3.74 14.28
N GLY A 348 -11.49 3.82 13.04
CA GLY A 348 -11.92 5.09 12.42
C GLY A 348 -12.86 4.88 11.23
N GLY A 349 -13.88 5.73 11.10
CA GLY A 349 -14.75 5.81 9.93
C GLY A 349 -15.67 4.60 9.79
N GLU A 350 -15.91 4.18 8.53
CA GLU A 350 -16.78 3.03 8.23
C GLU A 350 -16.02 1.94 7.47
N VAL A 351 -16.29 0.67 7.82
CA VAL A 351 -16.01 -0.49 6.98
C VAL A 351 -17.32 -1.10 6.50
N ARG A 352 -17.43 -1.33 5.19
CA ARG A 352 -18.54 -2.08 4.59
C ARG A 352 -18.03 -3.42 4.09
N VAL A 353 -18.64 -4.50 4.56
CA VAL A 353 -18.26 -5.87 4.21
C VAL A 353 -19.33 -6.45 3.30
N ASP A 354 -19.04 -6.49 1.99
CA ASP A 354 -19.94 -6.95 0.93
C ASP A 354 -19.63 -8.38 0.45
N TYR A 355 -18.64 -9.02 1.09
CA TYR A 355 -18.27 -10.39 0.83
C TYR A 355 -18.01 -11.14 2.14
N PRO A 356 -18.35 -12.44 2.25
CA PRO A 356 -18.14 -13.20 3.48
C PRO A 356 -16.68 -13.22 3.97
N ILE A 357 -16.49 -12.80 5.23
CA ILE A 357 -15.32 -13.14 6.03
C ILE A 357 -15.47 -14.59 6.47
N GLY A 358 -14.37 -15.35 6.37
CA GLY A 358 -14.38 -16.79 6.54
C GLY A 358 -15.22 -17.53 5.49
N ASP A 359 -15.19 -18.87 5.56
CA ASP A 359 -16.01 -19.74 4.72
C ASP A 359 -17.05 -20.43 5.60
N ALA A 360 -18.32 -20.33 5.22
CA ALA A 360 -19.40 -21.01 5.92
C ALA A 360 -19.22 -22.54 5.82
N ALA A 361 -19.62 -23.25 6.87
CA ALA A 361 -19.62 -24.71 6.87
C ALA A 361 -20.57 -25.28 5.80
N THR A 362 -20.20 -26.43 5.27
CA THR A 362 -21.03 -27.28 4.42
C THR A 362 -21.28 -28.62 5.12
N PRO A 363 -22.23 -29.45 4.68
CA PRO A 363 -22.44 -30.78 5.28
C PRO A 363 -21.19 -31.69 5.30
N THR A 364 -20.17 -31.38 4.49
CA THR A 364 -18.95 -32.18 4.36
C THR A 364 -17.67 -31.45 4.77
N ALA A 365 -17.75 -30.18 5.16
CA ALA A 365 -16.58 -29.38 5.54
C ALA A 365 -16.94 -28.36 6.62
N ALA A 366 -16.14 -28.35 7.68
CA ALA A 366 -16.23 -27.36 8.75
C ALA A 366 -15.98 -25.93 8.22
N ALA A 367 -16.46 -24.95 8.96
CA ALA A 367 -16.25 -23.53 8.67
C ALA A 367 -14.76 -23.12 8.74
N SER A 368 -14.38 -22.14 7.92
CA SER A 368 -13.07 -21.46 7.99
C SER A 368 -13.21 -20.16 8.77
N THR A 369 -12.67 -20.12 10.00
CA THR A 369 -13.08 -19.15 11.04
C THR A 369 -11.90 -18.35 11.59
N GLY A 370 -10.87 -18.07 10.79
CA GLY A 370 -9.62 -17.51 11.30
C GLY A 370 -9.63 -16.00 11.64
N VAL A 371 -10.67 -15.26 11.25
CA VAL A 371 -10.70 -13.79 11.32
C VAL A 371 -11.71 -13.31 12.35
N GLY A 372 -11.26 -12.48 13.30
CA GLY A 372 -12.13 -11.73 14.19
C GLY A 372 -12.45 -10.33 13.64
N VAL A 373 -13.54 -9.74 14.10
CA VAL A 373 -13.91 -8.34 13.83
C VAL A 373 -14.07 -7.61 15.16
N SER A 374 -13.44 -6.44 15.29
CA SER A 374 -13.56 -5.58 16.48
C SER A 374 -13.74 -4.11 16.08
N VAL A 375 -14.65 -3.40 16.76
CA VAL A 375 -15.01 -2.00 16.47
C VAL A 375 -14.79 -1.10 17.68
N GLU A 376 -14.11 0.03 17.47
CA GLU A 376 -13.73 1.00 18.51
C GLU A 376 -13.99 2.44 18.04
N GLY A 377 -15.08 3.06 18.52
CA GLY A 377 -15.46 4.43 18.14
C GLY A 377 -15.71 4.63 16.65
N SER A 378 -16.32 3.64 15.98
CA SER A 378 -16.46 3.58 14.51
C SER A 378 -17.61 2.68 14.09
N LYS A 379 -17.77 2.45 12.78
CA LYS A 379 -18.84 1.62 12.22
C LYS A 379 -18.36 0.48 11.33
N VAL A 380 -18.95 -0.69 11.52
CA VAL A 380 -18.95 -1.79 10.55
C VAL A 380 -20.38 -2.04 10.08
N THR A 381 -20.58 -2.11 8.77
CA THR A 381 -21.84 -2.55 8.15
C THR A 381 -21.60 -3.89 7.44
N LEU A 382 -22.29 -4.94 7.87
CA LEU A 382 -22.24 -6.26 7.27
C LEU A 382 -23.36 -6.39 6.24
N LEU A 383 -23.01 -6.64 4.98
CA LEU A 383 -23.95 -6.71 3.85
C LEU A 383 -24.17 -8.14 3.34
N THR A 384 -23.54 -9.12 3.99
CA THR A 384 -23.70 -10.55 3.72
C THR A 384 -23.51 -11.33 5.01
N ASP A 385 -23.94 -12.59 5.02
CA ASP A 385 -23.66 -13.55 6.10
C ASP A 385 -22.15 -13.65 6.38
N GLN A 386 -21.79 -13.73 7.66
CA GLN A 386 -20.40 -13.75 8.12
C GLN A 386 -20.07 -15.03 8.91
N THR A 387 -18.82 -15.48 8.78
CA THR A 387 -18.24 -16.60 9.50
C THR A 387 -16.95 -16.16 10.19
N LEU A 388 -17.04 -15.91 11.50
CA LEU A 388 -16.00 -15.20 12.26
C LEU A 388 -15.39 -16.07 13.35
N ARG A 389 -14.20 -15.66 13.78
CA ARG A 389 -13.53 -16.17 14.99
C ARG A 389 -14.02 -15.52 16.26
N LEU A 390 -14.27 -14.21 16.18
CA LEU A 390 -14.61 -13.29 17.26
C LEU A 390 -15.44 -12.14 16.67
N LEU A 391 -16.37 -11.62 17.45
CA LEU A 391 -17.13 -10.42 17.15
C LEU A 391 -17.24 -9.56 18.41
N ASP A 392 -16.77 -8.32 18.33
CA ASP A 392 -16.68 -7.45 19.51
C ASP A 392 -16.94 -5.99 19.14
N ALA A 393 -18.01 -5.41 19.67
CA ALA A 393 -18.16 -3.97 19.72
C ALA A 393 -17.60 -3.52 21.07
N VAL A 394 -16.51 -2.75 21.08
CA VAL A 394 -15.80 -2.43 22.34
C VAL A 394 -16.53 -1.31 23.10
N THR A 395 -17.76 -1.58 23.56
CA THR A 395 -18.74 -0.64 24.16
C THR A 395 -18.30 -0.02 25.50
N THR A 396 -17.12 -0.40 25.98
CA THR A 396 -16.46 0.26 27.11
C THR A 396 -15.71 1.53 26.72
N ASN A 397 -15.49 1.74 25.41
CA ASN A 397 -14.87 2.94 24.88
C ASN A 397 -15.87 4.09 24.82
N ALA A 398 -15.37 5.31 24.68
CA ALA A 398 -16.23 6.48 24.52
C ALA A 398 -16.74 6.61 23.08
N GLY A 399 -17.99 7.07 22.93
CA GLY A 399 -18.67 7.21 21.63
C GLY A 399 -19.39 5.94 21.22
N ASP A 400 -20.00 5.92 20.03
CA ASP A 400 -20.72 4.73 19.54
C ASP A 400 -19.73 3.72 18.90
N GLN A 401 -19.88 2.44 19.23
CA GLN A 401 -19.19 1.30 18.60
C GLN A 401 -20.18 0.50 17.75
N GLU A 402 -20.37 0.90 16.49
CA GLU A 402 -21.48 0.40 15.68
C GLU A 402 -21.11 -0.87 14.90
N ILE A 403 -21.80 -1.97 15.16
CA ILE A 403 -21.85 -3.14 14.28
C ILE A 403 -23.29 -3.33 13.80
N ASP A 404 -23.54 -2.94 12.55
CA ASP A 404 -24.82 -3.13 11.88
C ASP A 404 -24.81 -4.46 11.11
N ILE A 405 -25.59 -5.43 11.59
CA ILE A 405 -25.74 -6.74 10.93
C ILE A 405 -26.77 -6.72 9.79
N GLY A 406 -27.59 -5.66 9.67
CA GLY A 406 -28.70 -5.60 8.74
C GLY A 406 -29.61 -6.83 8.85
N LEU A 407 -29.85 -7.52 7.73
CA LEU A 407 -30.62 -8.77 7.68
C LEU A 407 -29.74 -10.04 7.75
N ASN A 408 -28.43 -9.87 7.92
CA ASN A 408 -27.46 -10.94 7.79
C ASN A 408 -27.30 -11.74 9.07
N ARG A 409 -26.80 -12.96 8.91
CA ARG A 409 -26.41 -13.85 10.00
C ARG A 409 -24.92 -13.70 10.25
N VAL A 410 -24.54 -13.66 11.52
CA VAL A 410 -23.15 -13.76 11.94
C VAL A 410 -22.99 -15.03 12.75
N ARG A 411 -22.08 -15.91 12.32
CA ARG A 411 -21.68 -17.08 13.09
C ARG A 411 -20.30 -16.87 13.64
N VAL A 412 -20.16 -17.03 14.96
CA VAL A 412 -18.88 -16.85 15.65
C VAL A 412 -18.44 -18.18 16.27
N TYR A 413 -17.25 -18.63 15.86
CA TYR A 413 -16.64 -19.88 16.27
C TYR A 413 -15.50 -19.59 17.24
N ALA A 414 -15.85 -19.03 18.39
CA ALA A 414 -14.92 -18.70 19.45
C ALA A 414 -14.45 -19.96 20.20
N ALA A 415 -13.26 -19.88 20.79
CA ALA A 415 -12.72 -20.97 21.62
C ALA A 415 -13.58 -21.25 22.87
N ASN A 416 -14.32 -20.25 23.35
CA ASN A 416 -15.30 -20.39 24.43
C ASN A 416 -16.59 -19.69 24.01
N LEU A 417 -17.56 -20.47 23.54
CA LEU A 417 -18.83 -19.97 23.01
C LEU A 417 -19.66 -19.25 24.07
N ALA A 418 -19.70 -19.77 25.30
CA ALA A 418 -20.45 -19.15 26.40
C ALA A 418 -19.86 -17.80 26.82
N ASN A 419 -18.55 -17.59 26.71
CA ASN A 419 -17.95 -16.27 26.95
C ASN A 419 -18.23 -15.31 25.78
N GLU A 420 -18.14 -15.81 24.54
CA GLU A 420 -18.39 -15.01 23.35
C GLU A 420 -19.86 -14.55 23.29
N GLU A 421 -20.80 -15.44 23.57
CA GLU A 421 -22.22 -15.10 23.67
C GLU A 421 -22.47 -14.05 24.74
N LEU A 422 -21.80 -14.12 25.90
CA LEU A 422 -21.93 -13.09 26.93
C LEU A 422 -21.47 -11.73 26.42
N SER A 423 -20.35 -11.69 25.70
CA SER A 423 -19.81 -10.46 25.11
C SER A 423 -20.81 -9.87 24.12
N ILE A 424 -21.25 -10.68 23.16
CA ILE A 424 -22.21 -10.28 22.13
C ILE A 424 -23.56 -9.87 22.74
N TYR A 425 -24.06 -10.59 23.74
CA TYR A 425 -25.27 -10.22 24.48
C TYR A 425 -25.13 -8.82 25.11
N ASN A 426 -23.98 -8.54 25.74
CA ASN A 426 -23.72 -7.23 26.33
C ASN A 426 -23.61 -6.14 25.27
N ASP A 427 -23.03 -6.43 24.10
CA ASP A 427 -22.93 -5.49 23.00
C ASP A 427 -24.31 -5.17 22.40
N ILE A 428 -25.19 -6.17 22.24
CA ILE A 428 -26.58 -5.94 21.81
C ILE A 428 -27.34 -5.10 22.86
N ARG A 429 -27.17 -5.44 24.14
CA ARG A 429 -27.77 -4.70 25.25
C ARG A 429 -27.29 -3.26 25.30
N ALA A 430 -25.99 -3.02 25.10
CA ALA A 430 -25.40 -1.69 25.06
C ALA A 430 -26.05 -0.84 23.95
N ALA A 431 -26.23 -1.42 22.76
CA ALA A 431 -26.87 -0.69 21.65
C ALA A 431 -28.29 -0.26 22.03
N ARG A 432 -29.08 -1.16 22.64
CA ARG A 432 -30.46 -0.88 23.08
C ARG A 432 -30.56 0.16 24.19
N LEU A 433 -29.60 0.19 25.11
CA LEU A 433 -29.59 1.10 26.24
C LEU A 433 -28.93 2.45 25.92
N SER A 434 -28.15 2.51 24.84
CA SER A 434 -27.50 3.74 24.38
C SER A 434 -28.51 4.78 23.93
N GLY A 435 -28.21 6.06 24.16
CA GLY A 435 -29.07 7.16 23.70
C GLY A 435 -29.16 7.27 22.17
N SER A 436 -28.16 6.75 21.46
CA SER A 436 -28.12 6.66 19.99
C SER A 436 -28.89 5.45 19.44
N GLY A 437 -29.09 4.41 20.26
CA GLY A 437 -29.62 3.12 19.83
C GLY A 437 -28.60 2.27 19.04
N ARG A 438 -27.32 2.65 19.04
CA ARG A 438 -26.32 2.14 18.09
C ARG A 438 -24.97 1.77 18.70
N ASP A 439 -24.72 2.10 19.96
CA ASP A 439 -23.46 1.77 20.62
C ASP A 439 -23.40 0.28 20.99
N GLY A 440 -22.97 -0.55 20.04
CA GLY A 440 -22.92 -2.00 20.15
C GLY A 440 -23.35 -2.71 18.86
N ILE A 441 -23.91 -3.91 19.02
CA ILE A 441 -24.41 -4.72 17.90
C ILE A 441 -25.90 -4.45 17.72
N TYR A 442 -26.29 -4.02 16.52
CA TYR A 442 -27.68 -3.76 16.17
C TYR A 442 -27.98 -4.18 14.73
N SER A 443 -29.24 -4.07 14.34
CA SER A 443 -29.66 -4.17 12.95
C SER A 443 -30.36 -2.87 12.54
N SER A 444 -29.96 -2.28 11.42
CA SER A 444 -30.70 -1.17 10.81
C SER A 444 -32.11 -1.54 10.33
N ASN A 445 -32.47 -2.83 10.41
CA ASN A 445 -33.80 -3.36 10.16
C ASN A 445 -34.56 -3.73 11.45
N ASP A 446 -33.99 -3.47 12.63
CA ASP A 446 -34.68 -3.55 13.93
C ASP A 446 -35.62 -2.33 14.06
N ASP A 447 -36.89 -2.50 13.62
CA ASP A 447 -37.93 -1.48 13.78
C ASP A 447 -38.74 -1.78 15.05
N PRO A 448 -38.87 -0.82 16.00
CA PRO A 448 -39.71 -0.96 17.20
C PRO A 448 -41.17 -1.38 16.93
N GLY A 449 -41.70 -1.14 15.72
CA GLY A 449 -43.05 -1.58 15.33
C GLY A 449 -43.13 -3.01 14.76
N SER A 450 -41.99 -3.65 14.48
CA SER A 450 -41.92 -4.90 13.72
C SER A 450 -41.89 -6.18 14.59
N ASN A 451 -41.78 -6.06 15.91
CA ASN A 451 -41.48 -7.16 16.84
C ASN A 451 -40.28 -8.02 16.40
N LEU A 452 -39.33 -7.41 15.70
CA LEU A 452 -38.04 -7.99 15.41
C LEU A 452 -37.03 -7.42 16.39
N THR A 453 -35.96 -8.16 16.62
CA THR A 453 -34.75 -7.66 17.28
C THR A 453 -33.58 -8.58 17.01
N VAL A 454 -32.37 -8.12 17.30
CA VAL A 454 -31.18 -8.96 17.22
C VAL A 454 -31.23 -9.98 18.35
N GLY A 455 -31.21 -11.27 18.00
CA GLY A 455 -31.08 -12.38 18.94
C GLY A 455 -29.70 -13.01 18.88
N VAL A 456 -29.31 -13.66 19.98
CA VAL A 456 -28.02 -14.34 20.13
C VAL A 456 -28.20 -15.71 20.80
N SER A 457 -27.53 -16.75 20.31
CA SER A 457 -27.53 -18.07 20.96
C SER A 457 -26.24 -18.84 20.67
N ASP A 458 -25.62 -19.42 21.69
CA ASP A 458 -24.49 -20.35 21.57
C ASP A 458 -24.88 -21.81 21.26
N GLN A 459 -26.18 -22.10 21.19
CA GLN A 459 -26.73 -23.44 20.96
C GLN A 459 -26.92 -23.76 19.47
N SER A 460 -26.56 -22.83 18.57
CA SER A 460 -26.77 -22.98 17.14
C SER A 460 -25.73 -23.91 16.50
N LEU A 461 -26.23 -24.94 15.82
CA LEU A 461 -25.40 -25.80 14.96
C LEU A 461 -25.36 -25.25 13.53
N ASP A 462 -24.20 -25.35 12.90
CA ASP A 462 -24.05 -25.08 11.48
C ASP A 462 -24.42 -26.28 10.59
N ALA A 463 -24.17 -26.18 9.28
CA ALA A 463 -24.49 -27.24 8.33
C ALA A 463 -23.63 -28.50 8.49
N HIS A 464 -22.45 -28.39 9.11
CA HIS A 464 -21.57 -29.52 9.42
C HIS A 464 -21.93 -30.17 10.77
N GLY A 465 -22.70 -29.47 11.61
CA GLY A 465 -23.06 -29.88 12.95
C GLY A 465 -22.11 -29.35 14.03
N ASP A 466 -21.26 -28.38 13.70
CA ASP A 466 -20.39 -27.73 14.66
C ASP A 466 -21.15 -26.60 15.40
N PRO A 467 -20.91 -26.42 16.71
CA PRO A 467 -21.55 -25.36 17.47
C PRO A 467 -20.93 -23.99 17.17
N SER A 468 -21.76 -22.95 17.20
CA SER A 468 -21.36 -21.56 16.98
C SER A 468 -22.27 -20.62 17.77
N VAL A 469 -21.77 -19.43 18.11
CA VAL A 469 -22.66 -18.34 18.52
C VAL A 469 -23.31 -17.77 17.26
N LEU A 470 -24.63 -17.88 17.15
CA LEU A 470 -25.39 -17.28 16.07
C LEU A 470 -25.93 -15.92 16.53
N VAL A 471 -25.67 -14.89 15.74
CA VAL A 471 -26.30 -13.58 15.83
C VAL A 471 -27.11 -13.35 14.58
N ARG A 472 -28.37 -12.95 14.74
CA ARG A 472 -29.23 -12.59 13.61
C ARG A 472 -30.38 -11.72 14.06
N LEU A 473 -30.95 -10.99 13.12
CA LEU A 473 -32.28 -10.44 13.30
C LEU A 473 -33.30 -11.60 13.36
N THR A 474 -34.18 -11.57 14.35
CA THR A 474 -35.25 -12.55 14.55
C THR A 474 -36.50 -11.92 15.19
N ARG A 475 -37.57 -12.69 15.31
CA ARG A 475 -38.78 -12.32 16.08
C ARG A 475 -38.47 -12.31 17.57
N THR A 476 -38.95 -11.28 18.27
CA THR A 476 -38.82 -11.23 19.72
C THR A 476 -39.52 -12.44 20.35
N GLY A 477 -38.76 -13.26 21.10
CA GLY A 477 -39.26 -14.51 21.67
C GLY A 477 -38.76 -15.78 21.00
N ASP A 478 -38.05 -15.70 19.88
CA ASP A 478 -37.35 -16.84 19.24
C ASP A 478 -36.01 -17.11 19.95
N ALA A 479 -36.02 -17.90 21.02
CA ALA A 479 -34.87 -18.16 21.89
C ALA A 479 -33.79 -19.00 21.20
N ASN A 480 -34.20 -19.99 20.39
CA ASN A 480 -33.27 -20.91 19.73
C ASN A 480 -32.84 -20.44 18.32
N LEU A 481 -33.36 -19.30 17.87
CA LEU A 481 -33.05 -18.67 16.58
C LEU A 481 -33.45 -19.52 15.36
N ASP A 482 -34.44 -20.42 15.52
CA ASP A 482 -34.96 -21.28 14.46
C ASP A 482 -35.90 -20.54 13.48
N GLY A 483 -36.27 -19.30 13.82
CA GLY A 483 -37.10 -18.41 13.01
C GLY A 483 -38.60 -18.54 13.28
N ILE A 484 -39.03 -19.29 14.29
CA ILE A 484 -40.44 -19.43 14.69
C ILE A 484 -40.55 -19.36 16.21
N THR A 485 -41.27 -18.37 16.73
CA THR A 485 -41.59 -18.31 18.17
C THR A 485 -42.64 -19.35 18.53
N ASN A 486 -42.27 -20.40 19.25
CA ASN A 486 -43.10 -21.56 19.53
C ASN A 486 -42.92 -22.13 20.96
N ILE A 487 -43.40 -23.36 21.20
CA ILE A 487 -43.36 -24.00 22.53
C ILE A 487 -41.92 -24.31 22.99
N GLY A 488 -40.98 -24.50 22.07
CA GLY A 488 -39.56 -24.65 22.35
C GLY A 488 -39.00 -23.42 23.04
N ASP A 489 -39.31 -22.23 22.54
CA ASP A 489 -38.86 -20.97 23.14
C ASP A 489 -39.50 -20.69 24.50
N PHE A 490 -40.80 -21.01 24.62
CA PHE A 490 -41.47 -20.93 25.91
C PHE A 490 -40.83 -21.87 26.94
N SER A 491 -40.38 -23.05 26.51
CA SER A 491 -39.71 -24.00 27.40
C SER A 491 -38.37 -23.46 27.90
N ALA A 492 -37.61 -22.75 27.07
CA ALA A 492 -36.36 -22.08 27.46
C ALA A 492 -36.63 -20.99 28.51
N LEU A 493 -37.61 -20.11 28.26
CA LEU A 493 -38.03 -19.08 29.21
C LEU A 493 -38.53 -19.68 30.53
N ALA A 494 -39.41 -20.68 30.46
CA ALA A 494 -40.01 -21.29 31.64
C ALA A 494 -38.97 -21.99 32.53
N ALA A 495 -37.93 -22.59 31.94
CA ALA A 495 -36.84 -23.22 32.68
C ALA A 495 -36.01 -22.22 33.50
N ASN A 496 -35.99 -20.96 33.10
CA ASN A 496 -35.17 -19.91 33.71
C ASN A 496 -36.01 -18.79 34.39
N PHE A 497 -37.31 -18.98 34.53
CA PHE A 497 -38.21 -17.95 35.07
C PHE A 497 -37.82 -17.50 36.48
N ASN A 498 -37.75 -16.19 36.71
CA ASN A 498 -37.21 -15.53 37.91
C ASN A 498 -35.72 -15.74 38.17
N ALA A 499 -34.93 -16.07 37.14
CA ALA A 499 -33.47 -16.11 37.20
C ALA A 499 -32.83 -15.09 36.25
N ALA A 500 -31.53 -14.85 36.44
CA ALA A 500 -30.74 -14.17 35.42
C ALA A 500 -30.57 -15.10 34.21
N GLY A 501 -30.57 -14.54 33.02
CA GLY A 501 -30.44 -15.28 31.78
C GLY A 501 -30.05 -14.39 30.62
N ARG A 502 -29.72 -15.02 29.50
CA ARG A 502 -29.47 -14.38 28.21
C ARG A 502 -30.66 -14.62 27.28
N TRP A 503 -30.53 -14.18 26.04
CA TRP A 503 -31.55 -14.35 25.01
C TRP A 503 -32.05 -15.79 24.89
N ASP A 504 -31.12 -16.76 24.77
CA ASP A 504 -31.43 -18.19 24.63
C ASP A 504 -31.94 -18.83 25.94
N ASN A 505 -31.88 -18.11 27.06
CA ASN A 505 -32.50 -18.49 28.33
C ASN A 505 -33.89 -17.85 28.53
N GLY A 506 -34.31 -16.96 27.62
CA GLY A 506 -35.62 -16.32 27.62
C GLY A 506 -35.64 -14.85 28.06
N ASP A 507 -34.50 -14.16 28.12
CA ASP A 507 -34.44 -12.70 28.29
C ASP A 507 -34.54 -12.01 26.92
N PHE A 508 -35.76 -11.69 26.50
CA PHE A 508 -36.05 -11.13 25.18
C PHE A 508 -36.06 -9.61 25.14
N ASN A 509 -35.98 -8.96 26.31
CA ASN A 509 -35.92 -7.51 26.41
C ASN A 509 -34.52 -6.97 26.73
N TYR A 510 -33.55 -7.84 27.02
CA TYR A 510 -32.17 -7.54 27.40
C TYR A 510 -32.05 -6.77 28.74
N ASP A 511 -32.98 -7.01 29.67
CA ASP A 511 -32.94 -6.41 31.01
C ASP A 511 -32.05 -7.21 32.00
N GLY A 512 -31.64 -8.42 31.62
CA GLY A 512 -30.78 -9.32 32.37
C GLY A 512 -31.54 -10.31 33.27
N SER A 513 -32.87 -10.33 33.25
CA SER A 513 -33.71 -11.18 34.09
C SER A 513 -34.87 -11.80 33.30
N VAL A 514 -35.01 -13.13 33.35
CA VAL A 514 -36.10 -13.84 32.68
C VAL A 514 -37.37 -13.74 33.52
N ASN A 515 -38.36 -12.96 33.08
CA ASN A 515 -39.54 -12.64 33.88
C ASN A 515 -40.84 -12.48 33.06
N ILE A 516 -41.89 -11.92 33.68
CA ILE A 516 -43.20 -11.74 33.03
C ILE A 516 -43.16 -10.76 31.84
N GLY A 517 -42.20 -9.84 31.83
CA GLY A 517 -41.92 -8.94 30.71
C GLY A 517 -41.55 -9.73 29.46
N ASP A 518 -40.63 -10.68 29.58
CA ASP A 518 -40.21 -11.55 28.48
C ASP A 518 -41.33 -12.47 28.01
N PHE A 519 -42.08 -13.04 28.96
CA PHE A 519 -43.24 -13.87 28.61
C PHE A 519 -44.25 -13.08 27.79
N SER A 520 -44.48 -11.81 28.12
CA SER A 520 -45.40 -10.95 27.37
C SER A 520 -44.92 -10.70 25.94
N LEU A 521 -43.60 -10.54 25.74
CA LEU A 521 -42.99 -10.39 24.41
C LEU A 521 -43.07 -11.68 23.58
N LEU A 522 -42.77 -12.83 24.18
CA LEU A 522 -42.91 -14.12 23.52
C LEU A 522 -44.37 -14.41 23.15
N ALA A 523 -45.30 -14.19 24.09
CA ALA A 523 -46.72 -14.44 23.88
C ALA A 523 -47.31 -13.56 22.76
N ALA A 524 -46.84 -12.32 22.63
CA ALA A 524 -47.24 -11.44 21.53
C ALA A 524 -46.80 -11.93 20.15
N ASN A 525 -45.79 -12.81 20.09
CA ASN A 525 -45.22 -13.34 18.85
C ASN A 525 -45.45 -14.85 18.66
N PHE A 526 -46.22 -15.50 19.53
CA PHE A 526 -46.40 -16.95 19.50
C PHE A 526 -47.02 -17.44 18.17
N ASN A 527 -46.45 -18.49 17.60
CA ASN A 527 -46.72 -19.03 16.26
C ASN A 527 -46.46 -18.07 15.09
N LEU A 528 -45.81 -16.93 15.32
CA LEU A 528 -45.34 -16.07 14.24
C LEU A 528 -43.94 -16.51 13.81
N SER A 529 -43.67 -16.39 12.51
CA SER A 529 -42.37 -16.67 11.94
C SER A 529 -41.65 -15.38 11.54
N ALA A 530 -40.33 -15.39 11.68
CA ALA A 530 -39.41 -14.45 11.03
C ALA A 530 -39.08 -14.84 9.57
N GLY A 531 -39.73 -15.90 9.05
CA GLY A 531 -39.32 -16.68 7.87
C GLY A 531 -39.20 -15.93 6.55
N ASP A 532 -39.70 -14.69 6.46
CA ASP A 532 -39.66 -13.87 5.24
C ASP A 532 -39.07 -12.47 5.49
N MET A 533 -37.97 -12.37 6.24
CA MET A 533 -37.12 -11.18 6.08
C MET A 533 -36.40 -11.31 4.74
N GLY A 534 -36.88 -10.58 3.74
CA GLY A 534 -36.38 -10.62 2.37
C GLY A 534 -34.86 -10.56 2.34
N ARG A 535 -34.24 -11.66 1.88
CA ARG A 535 -32.79 -11.79 1.76
C ARG A 535 -32.25 -11.02 0.57
#